data_AF-A0A7K4KYA9-F1
#
_entry.id   AF-A0A7K4KYA9-F1
#
_cell.length_a   1.000
_cell.length_b   1.000
_cell.length_c   1.000
_cell.angle_alpha   90.00
_cell.angle_beta   90.00
_cell.angle_gamma   90.00
#
_symmetry.space_group_name_H-M   'P 1'
#
loop_
_entity.id
_entity.type
_entity.pdbx_description
1 polymer ?
#
loop_
_entity_poly.entity_id
_entity_poly.type
_entity_poly.pdbx_seq_one_letter_code
_entity_poly.pdbx_strand_id
1 'polypeptide(L)'
;MCGIWALFGSDECLSVQCLSAMKIAHRGPDAFRFENVNGFTNCCFGFHRLAVVDQLYGMQPIRVKKFPYLWLCYNGEIYNFRQLQKQFGFEYQTLVDGEVILHLYNRGGIEQTACMLDGVFAFILLDTANRKVYLARDTYGVRPLFKVLTDDGFLGVCSEAKGLVNLKHSTSFFPKVEPFLPGHYEVLDLKSSGKVASVELVKFHSCKDEPLHAAYDTVENLPSGSFDLETVKSNIRILFENAVRKRLMTHRRIGCLLSGGLDSSLVAAVLLKLMKEMNISYPLQTFSIGMENSPDVLAARKVAAHIGSEHHEVIFNSEEGIQAIEDVIFSLETYDITTVRASVGMYLVSKYIRKKTDSVVIFSGEGSDELTQGYIYFHKAPSPEDSAEESERLLKELYLFDVLRADRTTAAHGLELRVPFLDHRFTSYYLSLPAEMRIPKNGIEKYLLRESFEDSNLLPKEILWRPKEAFSDGITSVKKSWFSILQDYIDQQVDDLLLEKAAEKYPFNPPKTKESYYYRQIFEKHYPGQSSWLPHYWMPRWIKATDPSARTLKHYKSAAQE
;
A
#
# COMPACT_ATOMS: atom_id res chain seq x y z
N MET A 1 10.92 2.14 -1.65
CA MET A 1 10.12 1.99 -2.89
C MET A 1 10.55 3.06 -3.86
N CYS A 2 10.41 2.94 -5.17
CA CYS A 2 10.85 4.03 -6.03
C CYS A 2 9.94 5.28 -5.93
N GLY A 3 10.47 6.44 -6.33
CA GLY A 3 9.73 7.67 -6.50
C GLY A 3 9.69 8.05 -7.98
N ILE A 4 8.50 8.09 -8.58
CA ILE A 4 8.29 8.56 -9.96
C ILE A 4 7.75 9.99 -9.93
N TRP A 5 8.26 10.81 -10.85
CA TRP A 5 7.80 12.16 -11.09
C TRP A 5 7.93 12.47 -12.58
N ALA A 6 6.95 13.11 -13.18
CA ALA A 6 7.03 13.54 -14.57
C ALA A 6 6.18 14.79 -14.83
N LEU A 7 6.61 15.58 -15.81
CA LEU A 7 5.85 16.71 -16.34
C LEU A 7 5.70 16.58 -17.85
N PHE A 8 4.55 17.04 -18.36
CA PHE A 8 4.29 17.18 -19.78
C PHE A 8 3.75 18.58 -20.06
N GLY A 9 4.37 19.27 -21.01
CA GLY A 9 3.92 20.58 -21.46
C GLY A 9 4.17 21.69 -20.44
N SER A 10 5.34 21.69 -19.79
CA SER A 10 5.67 22.77 -18.87
C SER A 10 6.07 24.07 -19.59
N ASP A 11 5.65 25.22 -19.05
CA ASP A 11 6.06 26.54 -19.54
C ASP A 11 7.25 27.12 -18.76
N GLU A 12 7.68 26.43 -17.70
CA GLU A 12 8.71 26.90 -16.77
C GLU A 12 10.09 26.30 -17.09
N CYS A 13 11.13 26.92 -16.53
CA CYS A 13 12.47 26.35 -16.59
C CYS A 13 12.49 24.99 -15.86
N LEU A 14 12.79 23.91 -16.57
CA LEU A 14 12.88 22.56 -16.01
C LEU A 14 13.82 22.48 -14.78
N SER A 15 14.85 23.32 -14.71
CA SER A 15 15.75 23.39 -13.56
C SER A 15 15.02 23.77 -12.26
N VAL A 16 14.02 24.66 -12.32
CA VAL A 16 13.22 25.07 -11.16
C VAL A 16 12.33 23.91 -10.70
N GLN A 17 11.79 23.15 -11.66
CA GLN A 17 10.88 22.04 -11.38
C GLN A 17 11.60 20.76 -10.95
N CYS A 18 12.88 20.61 -11.27
CA CYS A 18 13.72 19.53 -10.74
C CYS A 18 13.73 19.51 -9.20
N LEU A 19 13.63 20.68 -8.54
CA LEU A 19 13.50 20.78 -7.08
C LEU A 19 12.21 20.12 -6.56
N SER A 20 11.14 20.10 -7.35
CA SER A 20 9.89 19.39 -7.02
C SER A 20 10.07 17.88 -7.06
N ALA A 21 10.83 17.38 -8.04
CA ALA A 21 11.18 15.96 -8.12
C ALA A 21 11.97 15.49 -6.88
N MET A 22 12.75 16.36 -6.24
CA MET A 22 13.51 16.03 -5.02
C MET A 22 12.65 15.81 -3.77
N LYS A 23 11.39 16.25 -3.77
CA LYS A 23 10.49 16.12 -2.61
C LYS A 23 10.10 14.68 -2.28
N ILE A 24 10.37 13.74 -3.18
CA ILE A 24 10.10 12.31 -3.02
C ILE A 24 11.36 11.46 -2.96
N ALA A 25 12.53 12.07 -2.72
CA ALA A 25 13.82 11.38 -2.70
C ALA A 25 13.92 10.29 -1.61
N HIS A 26 13.19 10.45 -0.49
CA HIS A 26 13.15 9.47 0.60
C HIS A 26 12.73 8.07 0.15
N ARG A 27 11.87 8.00 -0.88
CA ARG A 27 11.38 6.72 -1.43
C ARG A 27 12.54 5.92 -2.00
N GLY A 28 13.32 6.55 -2.89
CA GLY A 28 14.37 5.91 -3.69
C GLY A 28 15.77 6.46 -3.41
N PRO A 29 16.41 6.02 -2.32
CA PRO A 29 17.67 6.60 -1.84
C PRO A 29 18.93 6.17 -2.63
N ASP A 30 18.84 5.19 -3.53
CA ASP A 30 20.03 4.56 -4.12
C ASP A 30 20.57 5.36 -5.32
N ALA A 31 19.70 5.96 -6.13
CA ALA A 31 20.10 6.76 -7.29
C ALA A 31 19.00 7.73 -7.73
N PHE A 32 19.39 8.82 -8.39
CA PHE A 32 18.48 9.77 -9.02
C PHE A 32 18.84 9.97 -10.50
N ARG A 33 17.83 10.06 -11.37
CA ARG A 33 17.97 10.51 -12.76
C ARG A 33 16.89 11.53 -13.08
N PHE A 34 17.31 12.59 -13.77
CA PHE A 34 16.43 13.57 -14.38
C PHE A 34 16.81 13.73 -15.85
N GLU A 35 15.84 13.57 -16.74
CA GLU A 35 16.05 13.79 -18.17
C GLU A 35 14.78 14.33 -18.83
N ASN A 36 14.96 15.13 -19.88
CA ASN A 36 13.86 15.60 -20.73
C ASN A 36 13.76 14.76 -22.01
N VAL A 37 12.65 14.94 -22.73
CA VAL A 37 12.34 14.15 -23.91
C VAL A 37 12.83 14.86 -25.17
N ASN A 38 13.59 14.18 -26.02
CA ASN A 38 14.00 14.71 -27.32
C ASN A 38 12.77 15.03 -28.19
N GLY A 39 12.73 16.24 -28.78
CA GLY A 39 11.58 16.71 -29.56
C GLY A 39 10.41 17.27 -28.71
N PHE A 40 10.41 17.02 -27.40
CA PHE A 40 9.45 17.56 -26.42
C PHE A 40 10.22 18.02 -25.18
N THR A 41 11.08 19.03 -25.33
CA THR A 41 12.05 19.43 -24.29
C THR A 41 11.40 20.01 -23.04
N ASN A 42 10.11 20.31 -23.08
CA ASN A 42 9.26 20.71 -21.96
C ASN A 42 8.50 19.55 -21.29
N CYS A 43 8.78 18.32 -21.71
CA CYS A 43 8.39 17.09 -21.04
C CYS A 43 9.61 16.45 -20.39
N CYS A 44 9.50 16.00 -19.15
CA CYS A 44 10.62 15.43 -18.41
C CYS A 44 10.18 14.39 -17.39
N PHE A 45 11.15 13.56 -16.99
CA PHE A 45 11.01 12.55 -15.97
C PHE A 45 12.07 12.77 -14.88
N GLY A 46 11.65 12.62 -13.63
CA GLY A 46 12.49 12.52 -12.45
C GLY A 46 12.25 11.19 -11.77
N PHE A 47 13.31 10.44 -11.49
CA PHE A 47 13.19 9.11 -10.90
C PHE A 47 14.18 8.91 -9.77
N HIS A 48 13.66 8.61 -8.59
CA HIS A 48 14.42 8.19 -7.41
C HIS A 48 14.31 6.68 -7.27
N ARG A 49 15.44 5.99 -7.30
CA ARG A 49 15.50 4.53 -7.34
C ARG A 49 15.78 3.95 -5.96
N LEU A 50 14.98 2.98 -5.55
CA LEU A 50 15.40 1.93 -4.62
C LEU A 50 15.66 0.68 -5.46
N ALA A 51 16.91 0.25 -5.57
CA ALA A 51 17.30 -0.85 -6.45
C ALA A 51 17.00 -2.20 -5.79
N VAL A 52 15.82 -2.76 -6.08
CA VAL A 52 15.32 -4.05 -5.56
C VAL A 52 15.61 -5.18 -6.54
N VAL A 53 15.22 -5.02 -7.81
CA VAL A 53 15.56 -5.93 -8.92
C VAL A 53 16.54 -5.26 -9.88
N ASP A 54 17.56 -6.00 -10.31
CA ASP A 54 18.59 -5.55 -11.27
C ASP A 54 19.31 -4.25 -10.86
N GLN A 55 20.32 -4.36 -10.00
CA GLN A 55 21.03 -3.19 -9.49
C GLN A 55 21.84 -2.46 -10.58
N LEU A 56 22.27 -3.15 -11.64
CA LEU A 56 23.19 -2.59 -12.64
C LEU A 56 22.46 -1.92 -13.82
N TYR A 57 21.41 -2.54 -14.36
CA TYR A 57 20.80 -2.10 -15.62
C TYR A 57 19.38 -1.52 -15.48
N GLY A 58 18.74 -1.65 -14.32
CA GLY A 58 17.34 -1.25 -14.14
C GLY A 58 17.07 0.23 -13.79
N MET A 59 18.01 1.15 -14.06
CA MET A 59 17.79 2.58 -13.79
C MET A 59 16.77 3.19 -14.75
N GLN A 60 15.88 4.05 -14.26
CA GLN A 60 14.77 4.61 -15.04
C GLN A 60 14.93 6.13 -15.30
N PRO A 61 14.27 6.72 -16.32
CA PRO A 61 13.36 6.12 -17.29
C PRO A 61 13.93 4.91 -18.04
N ILE A 62 13.18 3.82 -18.09
CA ILE A 62 13.54 2.62 -18.84
C ILE A 62 13.37 2.94 -20.32
N ARG A 63 14.47 2.82 -21.05
CA ARG A 63 14.55 2.98 -22.50
C ARG A 63 15.39 1.84 -23.06
N VAL A 64 14.82 1.11 -24.01
CA VAL A 64 15.47 -0.05 -24.61
C VAL A 64 15.64 0.17 -26.11
N LYS A 65 16.73 -0.37 -26.67
CA LYS A 65 17.07 -0.20 -28.09
C LYS A 65 15.97 -0.69 -29.03
N LYS A 66 15.25 -1.72 -28.63
CA LYS A 66 14.14 -2.31 -29.40
C LYS A 66 12.97 -1.33 -29.60
N PHE A 67 12.75 -0.42 -28.65
CA PHE A 67 11.62 0.52 -28.65
C PHE A 67 12.12 1.96 -28.41
N PRO A 68 12.79 2.58 -29.39
CA PRO A 68 13.49 3.85 -29.19
C PRO A 68 12.58 5.04 -28.85
N TYR A 69 11.28 4.92 -29.10
CA TYR A 69 10.25 5.95 -28.87
C TYR A 69 9.49 5.79 -27.55
N LEU A 70 9.77 4.71 -26.80
CA LEU A 70 9.09 4.43 -25.53
C LEU A 70 9.95 4.85 -24.34
N TRP A 71 9.30 5.50 -23.38
CA TRP A 71 9.90 5.93 -22.12
C TRP A 71 8.99 5.47 -20.98
N LEU A 72 9.53 4.69 -20.05
CA LEU A 72 8.77 4.16 -18.93
C LEU A 72 9.40 4.57 -17.60
N CYS A 73 8.60 5.18 -16.73
CA CYS A 73 8.89 5.29 -15.30
C CYS A 73 7.81 4.56 -14.51
N TYR A 74 8.20 3.63 -13.65
CA TYR A 74 7.29 2.94 -12.74
C TYR A 74 7.87 2.78 -11.34
N ASN A 75 6.99 2.84 -10.34
CA ASN A 75 7.25 2.39 -8.99
C ASN A 75 6.40 1.13 -8.77
N GLY A 76 7.04 -0.04 -8.72
CA GLY A 76 6.31 -1.30 -8.64
C GLY A 76 7.20 -2.54 -8.73
N GLU A 77 6.55 -3.69 -8.67
CA GLU A 77 7.13 -5.02 -8.82
C GLU A 77 6.15 -5.87 -9.65
N ILE A 78 6.58 -6.34 -10.82
CA ILE A 78 5.81 -7.21 -11.72
C ILE A 78 6.23 -8.66 -11.51
N TYR A 79 5.54 -9.37 -10.63
CA TYR A 79 5.95 -10.70 -10.16
C TYR A 79 5.94 -11.77 -11.26
N ASN A 80 5.08 -11.64 -12.27
CA ASN A 80 4.98 -12.59 -13.39
C ASN A 80 5.86 -12.24 -14.60
N PHE A 81 6.79 -11.27 -14.51
CA PHE A 81 7.54 -10.80 -15.67
C PHE A 81 8.33 -11.90 -16.40
N ARG A 82 8.93 -12.85 -15.66
CA ARG A 82 9.67 -13.99 -16.25
C ARG A 82 8.75 -14.98 -16.98
N GLN A 83 7.56 -15.21 -16.44
CA GLN A 83 6.56 -16.07 -17.06
C GLN A 83 6.08 -15.45 -18.37
N LEU A 84 5.76 -14.16 -18.37
CA LEU A 84 5.39 -13.40 -19.57
C LEU A 84 6.53 -13.36 -20.59
N GLN A 85 7.78 -13.18 -20.12
CA GLN A 85 8.97 -13.23 -20.96
C GLN A 85 9.06 -14.56 -21.72
N LYS A 86 8.92 -15.68 -21.01
CA LYS A 86 8.96 -17.02 -21.61
C LYS A 86 7.77 -17.27 -22.53
N GLN A 87 6.56 -16.93 -22.09
CA GLN A 87 5.31 -17.16 -22.80
C GLN A 87 5.28 -16.46 -24.17
N PHE A 88 5.76 -15.22 -24.23
CA PHE A 88 5.71 -14.41 -25.45
C PHE A 88 7.05 -14.30 -26.18
N GLY A 89 8.10 -14.98 -25.69
CA GLY A 89 9.43 -14.98 -26.29
C GLY A 89 10.07 -13.59 -26.31
N PHE A 90 9.91 -12.82 -25.22
CA PHE A 90 10.49 -11.47 -25.15
C PHE A 90 11.99 -11.50 -24.88
N GLU A 91 12.74 -10.78 -25.72
CA GLU A 91 14.17 -10.55 -25.54
C GLU A 91 14.39 -9.24 -24.78
N TYR A 92 14.81 -9.34 -23.53
CA TYR A 92 15.04 -8.18 -22.66
C TYR A 92 16.45 -7.62 -22.81
N GLN A 93 16.57 -6.30 -22.69
CA GLN A 93 17.85 -5.60 -22.63
C GLN A 93 18.37 -5.47 -21.20
N THR A 94 17.47 -5.36 -20.22
CA THR A 94 17.76 -5.26 -18.80
C THR A 94 17.33 -6.53 -18.07
N LEU A 95 17.53 -6.59 -16.76
CA LEU A 95 17.03 -7.65 -15.89
C LEU A 95 15.95 -7.15 -14.93
N VAL A 96 15.48 -5.90 -15.08
CA VAL A 96 14.43 -5.31 -14.25
C VAL A 96 13.06 -5.83 -14.69
N ASP A 97 12.19 -6.09 -13.72
CA ASP A 97 10.86 -6.65 -13.95
C ASP A 97 9.98 -5.74 -14.82
N GLY A 98 10.06 -4.43 -14.62
CA GLY A 98 9.25 -3.45 -15.35
C GLY A 98 9.51 -3.36 -16.86
N GLU A 99 10.60 -3.93 -17.39
CA GLU A 99 10.83 -3.94 -18.84
C GLU A 99 9.70 -4.67 -19.58
N VAL A 100 9.04 -5.66 -18.94
CA VAL A 100 7.90 -6.38 -19.52
C VAL A 100 6.77 -5.48 -19.98
N ILE A 101 6.57 -4.33 -19.31
CA ILE A 101 5.55 -3.34 -19.66
C ILE A 101 5.78 -2.80 -21.07
N LEU A 102 7.04 -2.54 -21.45
CA LEU A 102 7.38 -2.06 -22.79
C LEU A 102 7.06 -3.12 -23.87
N HIS A 103 7.37 -4.39 -23.59
CA HIS A 103 7.14 -5.48 -24.53
C HIS A 103 5.65 -5.80 -24.68
N LEU A 104 4.89 -5.81 -23.59
CA LEU A 104 3.43 -5.98 -23.62
C LEU A 104 2.74 -4.83 -24.36
N TYR A 105 3.15 -3.58 -24.09
CA TYR A 105 2.57 -2.41 -24.72
C TYR A 105 2.80 -2.43 -26.24
N ASN A 106 4.02 -2.71 -26.67
CA ASN A 106 4.32 -2.84 -28.10
C ASN A 106 3.57 -4.00 -28.76
N ARG A 107 3.23 -5.06 -28.00
CA ARG A 107 2.53 -6.24 -28.51
C ARG A 107 1.03 -6.00 -28.71
N GLY A 108 0.36 -5.33 -27.79
CA GLY A 108 -1.10 -5.17 -27.87
C GLY A 108 -1.68 -4.01 -27.08
N GLY A 109 -0.89 -2.96 -26.88
CA GLY A 109 -1.36 -1.69 -26.33
C GLY A 109 -1.57 -1.70 -24.82
N ILE A 110 -2.10 -0.58 -24.32
CA ILE A 110 -2.18 -0.30 -22.88
C ILE A 110 -3.16 -1.20 -22.14
N GLU A 111 -4.31 -1.51 -22.73
CA GLU A 111 -5.35 -2.33 -22.09
C GLU A 111 -4.83 -3.75 -21.84
N GLN A 112 -4.32 -4.41 -22.88
CA GLN A 112 -3.71 -5.73 -22.73
C GLN A 112 -2.55 -5.69 -21.72
N THR A 113 -1.75 -4.62 -21.73
CA THR A 113 -0.65 -4.47 -20.77
C THR A 113 -1.16 -4.44 -19.34
N ALA A 114 -2.06 -3.51 -19.01
CA ALA A 114 -2.56 -3.34 -17.65
C ALA A 114 -3.21 -4.61 -17.09
N CYS A 115 -4.00 -5.32 -17.90
CA CYS A 115 -4.68 -6.55 -17.51
C CYS A 115 -3.75 -7.76 -17.29
N MET A 116 -2.55 -7.75 -17.86
CA MET A 116 -1.61 -8.88 -17.84
C MET A 116 -0.58 -8.82 -16.70
N LEU A 117 -0.52 -7.72 -15.95
CA LEU A 117 0.45 -7.53 -14.88
C LEU A 117 -0.04 -8.19 -13.58
N ASP A 118 0.65 -9.24 -13.14
CA ASP A 118 0.53 -9.75 -11.78
C ASP A 118 1.55 -9.04 -10.89
N GLY A 119 1.13 -7.96 -10.24
CA GLY A 119 2.06 -7.08 -9.58
C GLY A 119 1.39 -5.89 -8.91
N VAL A 120 2.23 -5.08 -8.29
CA VAL A 120 1.85 -3.79 -7.71
C VAL A 120 2.63 -2.72 -8.44
N PHE A 121 1.98 -1.67 -8.91
CA PHE A 121 2.61 -0.70 -9.79
C PHE A 121 1.84 0.63 -9.86
N ALA A 122 2.61 1.69 -10.02
CA ALA A 122 2.17 2.94 -10.60
C ALA A 122 3.15 3.27 -11.71
N PHE A 123 2.67 3.54 -12.93
CA PHE A 123 3.56 3.84 -14.05
C PHE A 123 3.09 5.00 -14.92
N ILE A 124 4.08 5.59 -15.60
CA ILE A 124 3.95 6.61 -16.62
C ILE A 124 4.69 6.06 -17.84
N LEU A 125 3.97 5.85 -18.93
CA LEU A 125 4.52 5.40 -20.21
C LEU A 125 4.28 6.49 -21.25
N LEU A 126 5.35 6.95 -21.88
CA LEU A 126 5.31 7.87 -23.01
C LEU A 126 5.67 7.12 -24.29
N ASP A 127 4.83 7.26 -25.31
CA ASP A 127 5.10 6.86 -26.68
C ASP A 127 5.14 8.11 -27.58
N THR A 128 6.34 8.49 -28.00
CA THR A 128 6.52 9.66 -28.88
C THR A 128 6.15 9.39 -30.33
N ALA A 129 6.14 8.13 -30.78
CA ALA A 129 5.78 7.79 -32.16
C ALA A 129 4.27 7.89 -32.36
N ASN A 130 3.50 7.33 -31.43
CA ASN A 130 2.03 7.40 -31.45
C ASN A 130 1.47 8.67 -30.79
N ARG A 131 2.35 9.49 -30.19
CA ARG A 131 2.01 10.72 -29.44
C ARG A 131 0.98 10.44 -28.35
N LYS A 132 1.32 9.53 -27.46
CA LYS A 132 0.47 9.12 -26.33
C LYS A 132 1.25 9.14 -25.02
N VAL A 133 0.55 9.53 -23.95
CA VAL A 133 0.99 9.35 -22.57
C VAL A 133 -0.03 8.45 -21.89
N TYR A 134 0.46 7.46 -21.15
CA TYR A 134 -0.36 6.53 -20.39
C TYR A 134 0.02 6.60 -18.92
N LEU A 135 -1.00 6.67 -18.08
CA LEU A 135 -0.87 6.51 -16.63
C LEU A 135 -1.58 5.21 -16.25
N ALA A 136 -1.04 4.42 -15.33
CA ALA A 136 -1.78 3.28 -14.78
C ALA A 136 -1.38 2.98 -13.34
N ARG A 137 -2.30 2.39 -12.59
CA ARG A 137 -2.13 2.02 -11.19
C ARG A 137 -2.74 0.66 -10.90
N ASP A 138 -2.07 -0.14 -10.09
CA ASP A 138 -2.50 -1.50 -9.72
C ASP A 138 -3.87 -1.54 -9.05
N THR A 139 -4.49 -2.73 -9.05
CA THR A 139 -5.88 -2.98 -8.64
C THR A 139 -6.26 -2.38 -7.29
N TYR A 140 -5.42 -2.56 -6.28
CA TYR A 140 -5.71 -2.13 -4.90
C TYR A 140 -5.02 -0.81 -4.54
N GLY A 141 -4.26 -0.23 -5.48
CA GLY A 141 -3.57 1.03 -5.29
C GLY A 141 -2.39 0.91 -4.34
N VAL A 142 -1.76 -0.27 -4.28
CA VAL A 142 -0.62 -0.59 -3.41
C VAL A 142 0.54 0.36 -3.65
N ARG A 143 0.82 0.68 -4.92
CA ARG A 143 1.77 1.74 -5.27
C ARG A 143 1.01 3.04 -5.56
N PRO A 144 1.45 4.18 -5.01
CA PRO A 144 0.71 5.43 -5.13
C PRO A 144 1.02 6.21 -6.40
N LEU A 145 0.02 6.97 -6.84
CA LEU A 145 0.12 7.89 -7.96
C LEU A 145 -0.87 9.04 -7.75
N PHE A 146 -0.40 10.26 -7.99
CA PHE A 146 -1.18 11.50 -8.01
C PHE A 146 -0.95 12.21 -9.32
N LYS A 147 -1.94 13.00 -9.75
CA LYS A 147 -1.83 13.83 -10.94
C LYS A 147 -2.34 15.25 -10.71
N VAL A 148 -1.87 16.14 -11.56
CA VAL A 148 -2.37 17.47 -11.84
C VAL A 148 -2.60 17.52 -13.34
N LEU A 149 -3.78 17.93 -13.78
CA LEU A 149 -4.05 18.23 -15.18
C LEU A 149 -4.78 19.58 -15.26
N THR A 150 -4.20 20.54 -15.97
CA THR A 150 -4.79 21.86 -16.18
C THR A 150 -5.56 21.92 -17.50
N ASP A 151 -6.43 22.91 -17.64
CA ASP A 151 -7.26 23.10 -18.84
C ASP A 151 -6.42 23.36 -20.11
N ASP A 152 -5.23 23.97 -19.98
CA ASP A 152 -4.31 24.18 -21.10
C ASP A 152 -3.45 22.94 -21.44
N GLY A 153 -3.63 21.85 -20.69
CA GLY A 153 -2.98 20.56 -20.95
C GLY A 153 -1.61 20.40 -20.30
N PHE A 154 -1.27 21.15 -19.26
CA PHE A 154 -0.12 20.84 -18.42
C PHE A 154 -0.46 19.65 -17.52
N LEU A 155 0.37 18.60 -17.57
CA LEU A 155 0.23 17.41 -16.74
C LEU A 155 1.45 17.28 -15.83
N GLY A 156 1.20 17.16 -14.53
CA GLY A 156 2.19 16.75 -13.55
C GLY A 156 1.76 15.44 -12.89
N VAL A 157 2.68 14.49 -12.75
CA VAL A 157 2.39 13.18 -12.16
C VAL A 157 3.48 12.83 -11.15
N CYS A 158 3.11 12.28 -10.00
CA CYS A 158 4.05 11.96 -8.94
C CYS A 158 3.56 10.79 -8.08
N SER A 159 4.48 10.03 -7.47
CA SER A 159 4.12 9.03 -6.46
C SER A 159 3.39 9.61 -5.25
N GLU A 160 3.75 10.83 -4.83
CA GLU A 160 3.21 11.47 -3.62
C GLU A 160 2.79 12.92 -3.96
N ALA A 161 1.68 13.38 -3.39
CA ALA A 161 1.12 14.69 -3.69
C ALA A 161 2.10 15.84 -3.35
N LYS A 162 2.95 15.66 -2.35
CA LYS A 162 4.00 16.61 -1.95
C LYS A 162 4.99 16.97 -3.06
N GLY A 163 5.13 16.11 -4.08
CA GLY A 163 5.92 16.39 -5.27
C GLY A 163 5.21 17.24 -6.33
N LEU A 164 3.93 17.58 -6.12
CA LEU A 164 3.06 18.33 -7.05
C LEU A 164 2.52 19.64 -6.47
N VAL A 165 2.25 19.71 -5.16
CA VAL A 165 1.58 20.86 -4.50
C VAL A 165 2.25 22.22 -4.69
N ASN A 166 3.56 22.25 -4.97
CA ASN A 166 4.34 23.48 -5.16
C ASN A 166 4.73 23.72 -6.63
N LEU A 167 4.19 22.93 -7.56
CA LEU A 167 4.41 23.18 -8.97
C LEU A 167 3.77 24.52 -9.35
N LYS A 168 4.57 25.35 -10.03
CA LYS A 168 4.10 26.59 -10.62
C LYS A 168 3.80 26.34 -12.09
N HIS A 169 2.66 26.83 -12.52
CA HIS A 169 2.26 26.82 -13.92
C HIS A 169 1.63 28.17 -14.29
N SER A 170 1.90 28.66 -15.49
CA SER A 170 1.57 30.03 -15.94
C SER A 170 0.09 30.38 -15.79
N THR A 171 -0.79 29.39 -15.99
CA THR A 171 -2.26 29.51 -15.91
C THR A 171 -2.85 29.03 -14.58
N SER A 172 -2.05 28.40 -13.71
CA SER A 172 -2.52 27.84 -12.44
C SER A 172 -1.45 27.90 -11.34
N PHE A 173 -1.68 28.78 -10.37
CA PHE A 173 -0.80 28.94 -9.20
C PHE A 173 -1.06 27.89 -8.10
N PHE A 174 -2.24 27.25 -8.13
CA PHE A 174 -2.65 26.20 -7.19
C PHE A 174 -3.26 25.04 -7.98
N PRO A 175 -2.45 24.21 -8.64
CA PRO A 175 -2.97 23.11 -9.43
C PRO A 175 -3.77 22.15 -8.55
N LYS A 176 -4.94 21.73 -9.04
CA LYS A 176 -5.75 20.70 -8.38
C LYS A 176 -4.99 19.37 -8.45
N VAL A 177 -4.43 18.95 -7.32
CA VAL A 177 -3.80 17.64 -7.17
C VAL A 177 -4.89 16.63 -6.80
N GLU A 178 -4.93 15.49 -7.47
CA GLU A 178 -5.86 14.40 -7.14
C GLU A 178 -5.17 13.04 -7.17
N PRO A 179 -5.58 12.09 -6.29
CA PRO A 179 -5.13 10.70 -6.39
C PRO A 179 -5.55 10.09 -7.73
N PHE A 180 -4.64 9.38 -8.39
CA PHE A 180 -4.98 8.56 -9.54
C PHE A 180 -5.62 7.25 -9.08
N LEU A 181 -6.76 6.88 -9.67
CA LEU A 181 -7.60 5.78 -9.18
C LEU A 181 -6.91 4.40 -9.31
N PRO A 182 -7.00 3.52 -8.29
CA PRO A 182 -6.56 2.12 -8.38
C PRO A 182 -7.30 1.33 -9.46
N GLY A 183 -6.63 0.37 -10.10
CA GLY A 183 -7.23 -0.50 -11.11
C GLY A 183 -7.65 0.23 -12.39
N HIS A 184 -7.07 1.40 -12.66
CA HIS A 184 -7.34 2.19 -13.85
C HIS A 184 -6.07 2.43 -14.67
N TYR A 185 -6.26 2.67 -15.98
CA TYR A 185 -5.31 3.38 -16.81
C TYR A 185 -5.96 4.59 -17.46
N GLU A 186 -5.18 5.61 -17.79
CA GLU A 186 -5.61 6.81 -18.51
C GLU A 186 -4.81 6.95 -19.78
N VAL A 187 -5.49 7.31 -20.87
CA VAL A 187 -4.87 7.58 -22.17
C VAL A 187 -4.94 9.09 -22.41
N LEU A 188 -3.80 9.70 -22.71
CA LEU A 188 -3.71 11.11 -23.06
C LEU A 188 -3.00 11.29 -24.40
N ASP A 189 -3.52 12.19 -25.23
CA ASP A 189 -2.86 12.62 -26.46
C ASP A 189 -1.73 13.59 -26.14
N LEU A 190 -0.52 13.30 -26.64
CA LEU A 190 0.59 14.26 -26.64
C LEU A 190 0.45 15.21 -27.83
N LYS A 191 0.28 16.50 -27.57
CA LYS A 191 0.23 17.53 -28.61
C LYS A 191 1.63 17.93 -29.05
N SER A 192 1.78 18.54 -30.21
CA SER A 192 3.07 19.03 -30.73
C SER A 192 3.74 20.06 -29.81
N SER A 193 2.96 20.76 -28.97
CA SER A 193 3.45 21.67 -27.94
C SER A 193 4.02 20.98 -26.70
N GLY A 194 3.92 19.66 -26.59
CA GLY A 194 4.26 18.90 -25.37
C GLY A 194 3.14 18.85 -24.33
N LYS A 195 2.10 19.67 -24.48
CA LYS A 195 0.86 19.61 -23.68
C LYS A 195 0.11 18.30 -23.97
N VAL A 196 -0.79 17.92 -23.08
CA VAL A 196 -1.61 16.71 -23.22
C VAL A 196 -3.10 17.00 -23.17
N ALA A 197 -3.90 16.11 -23.73
CA ALA A 197 -5.35 16.09 -23.55
C ALA A 197 -5.80 14.69 -23.15
N SER A 198 -6.54 14.57 -22.05
CA SER A 198 -7.11 13.28 -21.63
C SER A 198 -8.13 12.80 -22.66
N VAL A 199 -8.06 11.53 -23.01
CA VAL A 199 -8.93 10.87 -23.99
C VAL A 199 -9.93 9.98 -23.25
N GLU A 200 -9.42 9.10 -22.40
CA GLU A 200 -10.23 8.15 -21.64
C GLU A 200 -9.52 7.73 -20.35
N LEU A 201 -10.33 7.45 -19.34
CA LEU A 201 -9.95 6.82 -18.08
C LEU A 201 -10.71 5.50 -17.96
N VAL A 202 -10.00 4.38 -17.97
CA VAL A 202 -10.59 3.05 -18.09
C VAL A 202 -10.24 2.22 -16.86
N LYS A 203 -11.27 1.61 -16.26
CA LYS A 203 -11.09 0.61 -15.22
C LYS A 203 -10.77 -0.73 -15.87
N PHE A 204 -9.58 -1.28 -15.62
CA PHE A 204 -9.13 -2.53 -16.25
C PHE A 204 -9.35 -3.77 -15.38
N HIS A 205 -9.57 -3.60 -14.06
CA HIS A 205 -9.80 -4.73 -13.16
C HIS A 205 -10.74 -4.37 -12.00
N SER A 206 -11.61 -5.30 -11.63
CA SER A 206 -12.38 -5.27 -10.38
C SER A 206 -11.89 -6.37 -9.46
N CYS A 207 -11.87 -6.12 -8.14
CA CYS A 207 -11.44 -7.10 -7.15
C CYS A 207 -12.17 -8.46 -7.18
N LYS A 208 -13.40 -8.51 -7.74
CA LYS A 208 -14.17 -9.75 -7.92
C LYS A 208 -13.77 -10.56 -9.15
N ASP A 209 -13.17 -9.91 -10.13
CA ASP A 209 -12.91 -10.53 -11.42
C ASP A 209 -11.66 -11.39 -11.30
N GLU A 210 -11.69 -12.58 -11.89
CA GLU A 210 -10.47 -13.34 -12.09
C GLU A 210 -9.55 -12.54 -13.03
N PRO A 211 -8.31 -12.24 -12.63
CA PRO A 211 -7.45 -11.39 -13.44
C PRO A 211 -7.04 -12.11 -14.72
N LEU A 212 -6.91 -11.37 -15.84
CA LEU A 212 -6.59 -11.97 -17.14
C LEU A 212 -5.25 -12.74 -17.15
N HIS A 213 -4.29 -12.31 -16.33
CA HIS A 213 -3.00 -12.99 -16.18
C HIS A 213 -3.11 -14.38 -15.52
N ALA A 214 -4.24 -14.70 -14.86
CA ALA A 214 -4.51 -16.02 -14.28
C ALA A 214 -4.41 -17.15 -15.31
N ALA A 215 -4.72 -16.86 -16.58
CA ALA A 215 -4.64 -17.80 -17.69
C ALA A 215 -3.21 -18.32 -17.96
N TYR A 216 -2.20 -17.65 -17.42
CA TYR A 216 -0.80 -18.01 -17.61
C TYR A 216 -0.16 -18.59 -16.36
N ASP A 217 -0.86 -18.59 -15.22
CA ASP A 217 -0.35 -18.99 -13.90
C ASP A 217 0.21 -20.42 -13.91
N THR A 218 1.24 -20.65 -13.09
CA THR A 218 1.87 -21.97 -12.91
C THR A 218 1.26 -22.78 -11.77
N VAL A 219 0.41 -22.18 -10.95
CA VAL A 219 -0.32 -22.93 -9.91
C VAL A 219 -1.21 -23.96 -10.62
N GLU A 220 -0.98 -25.25 -10.35
CA GLU A 220 -1.77 -26.36 -10.91
C GLU A 220 -3.27 -26.09 -10.73
N ASN A 221 -4.09 -26.60 -11.66
CA ASN A 221 -5.54 -26.43 -11.65
C ASN A 221 -6.09 -26.69 -10.24
N LEU A 222 -6.45 -25.60 -9.54
CA LEU A 222 -7.11 -25.70 -8.25
C LEU A 222 -8.32 -26.62 -8.43
N PRO A 223 -8.56 -27.60 -7.55
CA PRO A 223 -9.74 -28.43 -7.64
C PRO A 223 -10.98 -27.54 -7.81
N SER A 224 -11.60 -27.64 -8.99
CA SER A 224 -12.64 -26.74 -9.46
C SER A 224 -14.00 -27.44 -9.38
N GLY A 225 -15.03 -26.72 -8.92
CA GLY A 225 -16.42 -27.17 -9.04
C GLY A 225 -17.12 -27.58 -7.75
N SER A 226 -16.42 -27.64 -6.61
CA SER A 226 -17.02 -27.80 -5.28
C SER A 226 -16.45 -26.80 -4.28
N PHE A 227 -17.32 -26.08 -3.56
CA PHE A 227 -16.96 -25.29 -2.37
C PHE A 227 -16.98 -26.18 -1.12
N ASP A 228 -16.52 -27.42 -1.23
CA ASP A 228 -16.33 -28.27 -0.04
C ASP A 228 -15.20 -27.70 0.83
N LEU A 229 -15.37 -27.82 2.15
CA LEU A 229 -14.51 -27.10 3.11
C LEU A 229 -13.03 -27.49 3.00
N GLU A 230 -12.73 -28.76 2.75
CA GLU A 230 -11.33 -29.22 2.64
C GLU A 230 -10.66 -28.70 1.37
N THR A 231 -11.36 -28.73 0.24
CA THR A 231 -10.88 -28.10 -1.00
C THR A 231 -10.64 -26.61 -0.81
N VAL A 232 -11.58 -25.89 -0.16
CA VAL A 232 -11.43 -24.46 0.10
C VAL A 232 -10.21 -24.16 0.98
N LYS A 233 -10.04 -24.90 2.09
CA LYS A 233 -8.87 -24.77 2.96
C LYS A 233 -7.56 -25.05 2.22
N SER A 234 -7.54 -26.07 1.37
CA SER A 234 -6.38 -26.41 0.55
C SER A 234 -6.03 -25.29 -0.44
N ASN A 235 -7.03 -24.77 -1.15
CA ASN A 235 -6.83 -23.70 -2.13
C ASN A 235 -6.37 -22.39 -1.47
N ILE A 236 -6.90 -22.04 -0.29
CA ILE A 236 -6.44 -20.89 0.50
C ILE A 236 -4.94 -21.04 0.81
N ARG A 237 -4.50 -22.21 1.30
CA ARG A 237 -3.08 -22.46 1.57
C ARG A 237 -2.22 -22.33 0.31
N ILE A 238 -2.60 -23.02 -0.77
CA ILE A 238 -1.85 -23.03 -2.04
C ILE A 238 -1.71 -21.62 -2.58
N LEU A 239 -2.81 -20.87 -2.69
CA LEU A 239 -2.81 -19.52 -3.24
C LEU A 239 -2.04 -18.54 -2.36
N PHE A 240 -2.18 -18.62 -1.04
CA PHE A 240 -1.44 -17.75 -0.13
C PHE A 240 0.07 -18.05 -0.16
N GLU A 241 0.46 -19.33 -0.17
CA GLU A 241 1.88 -19.71 -0.33
C GLU A 241 2.43 -19.22 -1.66
N ASN A 242 1.67 -19.31 -2.75
CA ASN A 242 2.09 -18.78 -4.06
C ASN A 242 2.15 -17.25 -4.11
N ALA A 243 1.24 -16.56 -3.41
CA ALA A 243 1.29 -15.12 -3.22
C ALA A 243 2.59 -14.69 -2.52
N VAL A 244 3.03 -15.40 -1.48
CA VAL A 244 4.30 -15.14 -0.81
C VAL A 244 5.49 -15.54 -1.70
N ARG A 245 5.43 -16.69 -2.37
CA ARG A 245 6.53 -17.22 -3.20
C ARG A 245 6.88 -16.28 -4.35
N LYS A 246 5.90 -15.80 -5.12
CA LYS A 246 6.15 -14.87 -6.23
C LYS A 246 6.77 -13.54 -5.75
N ARG A 247 6.47 -13.16 -4.50
CA ARG A 247 7.02 -11.98 -3.82
C ARG A 247 8.42 -12.19 -3.24
N LEU A 248 9.07 -13.34 -3.42
CA LEU A 248 10.49 -13.52 -3.11
C LEU A 248 11.43 -12.94 -4.19
N MET A 249 10.87 -12.41 -5.29
CA MET A 249 11.59 -11.78 -6.39
C MET A 249 12.36 -10.52 -5.95
N THR A 250 13.64 -10.63 -5.60
CA THR A 250 14.49 -9.48 -5.24
C THR A 250 15.97 -9.85 -5.22
N HIS A 251 16.87 -8.86 -5.39
CA HIS A 251 18.31 -8.97 -5.13
C HIS A 251 18.72 -8.31 -3.81
N ARG A 252 17.75 -7.93 -2.97
CA ARG A 252 17.96 -7.27 -1.67
C ARG A 252 17.45 -8.16 -0.55
N ARG A 253 17.92 -7.88 0.67
CA ARG A 253 17.53 -8.64 1.85
C ARG A 253 16.04 -8.43 2.15
N ILE A 254 15.36 -9.53 2.42
CA ILE A 254 13.95 -9.58 2.83
C ILE A 254 13.86 -9.58 4.35
N GLY A 255 12.95 -8.76 4.87
CA GLY A 255 12.49 -8.77 6.26
C GLY A 255 10.96 -8.83 6.32
N CYS A 256 10.40 -8.94 7.53
CA CYS A 256 8.96 -9.01 7.74
C CYS A 256 8.54 -8.23 8.98
N LEU A 257 7.47 -7.44 8.89
CA LEU A 257 6.81 -6.91 10.08
C LEU A 257 6.09 -8.07 10.78
N LEU A 258 6.23 -8.14 12.11
CA LEU A 258 5.65 -9.18 12.95
C LEU A 258 5.05 -8.55 14.20
N SER A 259 3.72 -8.41 14.22
CA SER A 259 2.98 -7.90 15.39
C SER A 259 2.51 -9.01 16.33
N GLY A 260 2.63 -10.29 15.92
CA GLY A 260 2.06 -11.42 16.65
C GLY A 260 0.54 -11.57 16.52
N GLY A 261 -0.13 -10.69 15.74
CA GLY A 261 -1.47 -10.95 15.24
C GLY A 261 -1.47 -12.03 14.16
N LEU A 262 -2.63 -12.62 13.87
CA LEU A 262 -2.78 -13.74 12.93
C LEU A 262 -2.07 -13.48 11.59
N ASP A 263 -2.30 -12.32 11.00
CA ASP A 263 -1.97 -12.04 9.60
C ASP A 263 -0.46 -11.91 9.39
N SER A 264 0.20 -11.05 10.16
CA SER A 264 1.65 -10.87 10.11
C SER A 264 2.38 -12.15 10.51
N SER A 265 1.81 -12.94 11.41
CA SER A 265 2.35 -14.24 11.81
C SER A 265 2.28 -15.27 10.68
N LEU A 266 1.14 -15.39 9.98
CA LEU A 266 1.01 -16.26 8.81
C LEU A 266 1.98 -15.85 7.70
N VAL A 267 2.10 -14.55 7.42
CA VAL A 267 3.07 -14.04 6.44
C VAL A 267 4.49 -14.42 6.85
N ALA A 268 4.92 -14.15 8.08
CA ALA A 268 6.27 -14.45 8.54
C ALA A 268 6.60 -15.95 8.51
N ALA A 269 5.66 -16.80 8.94
CA ALA A 269 5.83 -18.25 8.96
C ALA A 269 5.94 -18.84 7.54
N VAL A 270 5.02 -18.46 6.65
CA VAL A 270 5.05 -18.90 5.24
C VAL A 270 6.29 -18.35 4.52
N LEU A 271 6.65 -17.09 4.77
CA LEU A 271 7.85 -16.49 4.21
C LEU A 271 9.11 -17.27 4.60
N LEU A 272 9.28 -17.60 5.88
CA LEU A 272 10.44 -18.36 6.34
C LEU A 272 10.46 -19.78 5.77
N LYS A 273 9.30 -20.45 5.68
CA LYS A 273 9.18 -21.77 5.02
C LYS A 273 9.72 -21.69 3.59
N LEU A 274 9.24 -20.73 2.81
CA LEU A 274 9.60 -20.57 1.40
C LEU A 274 11.05 -20.11 1.20
N MET A 275 11.58 -19.27 2.09
CA MET A 275 12.99 -18.88 2.09
C MET A 275 13.91 -20.11 2.27
N LYS A 276 13.53 -21.05 3.16
CA LYS A 276 14.26 -22.32 3.34
C LYS A 276 14.18 -23.19 2.09
N GLU A 277 13.00 -23.33 1.49
CA GLU A 277 12.82 -24.08 0.22
C GLU A 277 13.66 -23.51 -0.92
N MET A 278 13.79 -22.18 -0.99
CA MET A 278 14.58 -21.49 -2.03
C MET A 278 16.06 -21.34 -1.68
N ASN A 279 16.53 -21.95 -0.58
CA ASN A 279 17.91 -21.87 -0.10
C ASN A 279 18.43 -20.42 0.08
N ILE A 280 17.57 -19.52 0.55
CA ILE A 280 17.99 -18.15 0.89
C ILE A 280 18.82 -18.22 2.19
N SER A 281 20.07 -17.79 2.11
CA SER A 281 21.10 -18.10 3.11
C SER A 281 21.13 -17.18 4.33
N TYR A 282 20.55 -15.99 4.26
CA TYR A 282 20.49 -15.06 5.39
C TYR A 282 19.26 -15.36 6.28
N PRO A 283 19.35 -15.12 7.60
CA PRO A 283 18.21 -15.28 8.48
C PRO A 283 17.14 -14.22 8.17
N LEU A 284 15.88 -14.63 8.22
CA LEU A 284 14.75 -13.71 8.13
C LEU A 284 14.75 -12.81 9.36
N GLN A 285 14.89 -11.51 9.13
CA GLN A 285 14.72 -10.51 10.17
C GLN A 285 13.23 -10.19 10.32
N THR A 286 12.71 -10.33 11.54
CA THR A 286 11.34 -9.94 11.87
C THR A 286 11.34 -8.74 12.81
N PHE A 287 10.41 -7.82 12.62
CA PHE A 287 10.38 -6.55 13.35
C PHE A 287 9.02 -6.35 14.02
N SER A 288 9.02 -6.24 15.34
CA SER A 288 7.88 -5.78 16.13
C SER A 288 8.14 -4.37 16.64
N ILE A 289 7.07 -3.61 16.91
CA ILE A 289 7.18 -2.33 17.60
C ILE A 289 6.11 -2.20 18.66
N GLY A 290 6.46 -1.64 19.81
CA GLY A 290 5.53 -1.37 20.89
C GLY A 290 6.19 -0.66 22.06
N MET A 291 5.39 -0.21 23.01
CA MET A 291 5.89 0.12 24.34
C MET A 291 6.36 -1.16 25.04
N GLU A 292 7.22 -1.01 26.03
CA GLU A 292 7.76 -2.15 26.78
C GLU A 292 6.63 -3.04 27.32
N ASN A 293 6.73 -4.36 27.06
CA ASN A 293 5.75 -5.37 27.45
C ASN A 293 4.32 -5.16 26.87
N SER A 294 4.18 -4.51 25.71
CA SER A 294 2.89 -4.43 25.02
C SER A 294 2.39 -5.81 24.55
N PRO A 295 1.07 -6.02 24.42
CA PRO A 295 0.50 -7.28 23.96
C PRO A 295 1.06 -7.79 22.63
N ASP A 296 1.31 -6.90 21.67
CA ASP A 296 1.87 -7.24 20.35
C ASP A 296 3.34 -7.65 20.45
N VAL A 297 4.15 -6.97 21.26
CA VAL A 297 5.57 -7.33 21.45
C VAL A 297 5.69 -8.73 22.05
N LEU A 298 4.87 -9.04 23.05
CA LEU A 298 4.86 -10.38 23.67
C LEU A 298 4.40 -11.46 22.69
N ALA A 299 3.39 -11.18 21.87
CA ALA A 299 2.88 -12.10 20.86
C ALA A 299 3.91 -12.34 19.74
N ALA A 300 4.51 -11.27 19.24
CA ALA A 300 5.54 -11.31 18.22
C ALA A 300 6.74 -12.14 18.66
N ARG A 301 7.20 -11.97 19.91
CA ARG A 301 8.27 -12.76 20.51
C ARG A 301 7.98 -14.26 20.47
N LYS A 302 6.75 -14.67 20.81
CA LYS A 302 6.34 -16.08 20.77
C LYS A 302 6.38 -16.64 19.35
N VAL A 303 5.84 -15.90 18.38
CA VAL A 303 5.87 -16.32 16.96
C VAL A 303 7.29 -16.41 16.45
N ALA A 304 8.12 -15.40 16.73
CA ALA A 304 9.51 -15.37 16.34
C ALA A 304 10.31 -16.55 16.90
N ALA A 305 10.09 -16.91 18.17
CA ALA A 305 10.68 -18.09 18.80
C ALA A 305 10.20 -19.40 18.15
N HIS A 306 8.91 -19.50 17.80
CA HIS A 306 8.34 -20.68 17.13
C HIS A 306 8.92 -20.90 15.74
N ILE A 307 9.00 -19.84 14.92
CA ILE A 307 9.48 -19.95 13.54
C ILE A 307 11.02 -19.95 13.46
N GLY A 308 11.71 -19.36 14.44
CA GLY A 308 13.16 -19.23 14.49
C GLY A 308 13.70 -18.07 13.65
N SER A 309 13.04 -16.91 13.68
CA SER A 309 13.50 -15.70 12.98
C SER A 309 14.52 -14.89 13.82
N GLU A 310 15.37 -14.10 13.17
CA GLU A 310 16.18 -13.07 13.83
C GLU A 310 15.27 -11.89 14.23
N HIS A 311 14.76 -11.91 15.47
CA HIS A 311 13.74 -10.96 15.91
C HIS A 311 14.32 -9.67 16.48
N HIS A 312 13.74 -8.55 16.05
CA HIS A 312 14.03 -7.20 16.53
C HIS A 312 12.77 -6.63 17.19
N GLU A 313 12.85 -6.39 18.50
CA GLU A 313 11.80 -5.71 19.26
C GLU A 313 12.15 -4.23 19.37
N VAL A 314 11.41 -3.39 18.64
CA VAL A 314 11.60 -1.95 18.65
C VAL A 314 10.74 -1.34 19.74
N ILE A 315 11.37 -0.77 20.76
CA ILE A 315 10.66 -0.09 21.84
C ILE A 315 10.63 1.41 21.55
N PHE A 316 9.44 2.01 21.60
CA PHE A 316 9.26 3.46 21.53
C PHE A 316 8.57 3.99 22.79
N ASN A 317 8.86 5.23 23.15
CA ASN A 317 8.19 5.90 24.27
C ASN A 317 7.12 6.90 23.77
N SER A 318 6.29 7.39 24.70
CA SER A 318 5.19 8.30 24.36
C SER A 318 5.65 9.62 23.73
N GLU A 319 6.79 10.16 24.18
CA GLU A 319 7.34 11.42 23.67
C GLU A 319 7.81 11.26 22.22
N GLU A 320 8.54 10.18 21.92
CA GLU A 320 8.95 9.83 20.56
C GLU A 320 7.75 9.67 19.63
N GLY A 321 6.69 9.01 20.11
CA GLY A 321 5.45 8.85 19.36
C GLY A 321 4.77 10.18 19.06
N ILE A 322 4.70 11.09 20.03
CA ILE A 322 4.08 12.42 19.88
C ILE A 322 4.89 13.30 18.92
N GLN A 323 6.22 13.32 19.09
CA GLN A 323 7.13 14.08 18.22
C GLN A 323 7.07 13.61 16.76
N ALA A 324 6.78 12.34 16.51
CA ALA A 324 6.68 11.78 15.17
C ALA A 324 5.37 12.16 14.43
N ILE A 325 4.34 12.67 15.11
CA ILE A 325 3.01 12.89 14.49
C ILE A 325 3.09 13.84 13.30
N GLU A 326 3.87 14.93 13.40
CA GLU A 326 4.01 15.89 12.30
C GLU A 326 4.68 15.26 11.07
N ASP A 327 5.81 14.59 11.25
CA ASP A 327 6.52 13.87 10.18
C ASP A 327 5.66 12.77 9.55
N VAL A 328 4.84 12.10 10.37
CA VAL A 328 3.90 11.07 9.94
C VAL A 328 2.81 11.70 9.07
N ILE A 329 2.13 12.75 9.51
CA ILE A 329 1.08 13.43 8.71
C ILE A 329 1.67 14.01 7.42
N PHE A 330 2.86 14.60 7.48
CA PHE A 330 3.59 15.04 6.30
C PHE A 330 3.83 13.88 5.32
N SER A 331 4.28 12.73 5.80
CA SER A 331 4.57 11.57 4.96
C SER A 331 3.29 10.97 4.37
N LEU A 332 2.23 10.85 5.18
CA LEU A 332 0.96 10.23 4.81
C LEU A 332 0.15 11.05 3.81
N GLU A 333 0.15 12.38 3.94
CA GLU A 333 -0.71 13.27 3.15
C GLU A 333 -2.21 13.06 3.44
N THR A 334 -2.54 12.75 4.69
CA THR A 334 -3.93 12.60 5.16
C THR A 334 -4.07 13.03 6.63
N TYR A 335 -5.30 13.24 7.07
CA TYR A 335 -5.67 13.62 8.43
C TYR A 335 -6.65 12.62 9.07
N ASP A 336 -6.81 11.43 8.48
CA ASP A 336 -7.64 10.37 9.03
C ASP A 336 -7.10 9.86 10.39
N ILE A 337 -7.99 9.73 11.38
CA ILE A 337 -7.62 9.39 12.77
C ILE A 337 -6.97 8.00 12.84
N THR A 338 -7.62 6.98 12.29
CA THR A 338 -7.15 5.59 12.35
C THR A 338 -5.81 5.45 11.67
N THR A 339 -5.69 6.06 10.49
CA THR A 339 -4.50 6.04 9.67
C THR A 339 -3.33 6.70 10.40
N VAL A 340 -3.51 7.91 10.94
CA VAL A 340 -2.44 8.62 11.67
C VAL A 340 -2.00 7.84 12.91
N ARG A 341 -2.94 7.38 13.75
CA ARG A 341 -2.63 6.60 14.96
C ARG A 341 -1.77 5.37 14.65
N ALA A 342 -2.18 4.56 13.67
CA ALA A 342 -1.46 3.35 13.30
C ALA A 342 -0.13 3.64 12.58
N SER A 343 0.00 4.79 11.93
CA SER A 343 1.20 5.13 11.17
C SER A 343 2.39 5.53 12.03
N VAL A 344 2.18 6.02 13.26
CA VAL A 344 3.27 6.40 14.17
C VAL A 344 4.20 5.21 14.43
N GLY A 345 3.64 4.06 14.85
CA GLY A 345 4.43 2.84 15.06
C GLY A 345 5.08 2.35 13.76
N MET A 346 4.34 2.33 12.65
CA MET A 346 4.87 1.82 11.39
C MET A 346 5.99 2.71 10.81
N TYR A 347 5.92 4.02 11.02
CA TYR A 347 6.97 4.98 10.66
C TYR A 347 8.22 4.76 11.50
N LEU A 348 8.08 4.65 12.82
CA LEU A 348 9.20 4.46 13.74
C LEU A 348 9.91 3.11 13.53
N VAL A 349 9.19 2.02 13.29
CA VAL A 349 9.82 0.72 12.98
C VAL A 349 10.52 0.75 11.62
N SER A 350 9.94 1.43 10.62
CA SER A 350 10.59 1.62 9.31
C SER A 350 11.89 2.43 9.42
N LYS A 351 11.88 3.48 10.25
CA LYS A 351 13.08 4.26 10.59
C LYS A 351 14.14 3.40 11.27
N TYR A 352 13.74 2.50 12.17
CA TYR A 352 14.65 1.56 12.83
C TYR A 352 15.28 0.60 11.82
N ILE A 353 14.46 -0.08 11.01
CA ILE A 353 14.89 -1.07 10.00
C ILE A 353 15.97 -0.44 9.11
N ARG A 354 15.68 0.72 8.51
CA ARG A 354 16.64 1.42 7.64
C ARG A 354 17.95 1.78 8.34
N LYS A 355 17.89 2.15 9.63
CA LYS A 355 19.08 2.60 10.38
C LYS A 355 19.92 1.46 10.94
N LYS A 356 19.31 0.31 11.20
CA LYS A 356 19.91 -0.76 12.03
C LYS A 356 20.12 -2.07 11.28
N THR A 357 19.49 -2.25 10.13
CA THR A 357 19.62 -3.46 9.33
C THR A 357 19.80 -3.14 7.85
N ASP A 358 20.04 -4.19 7.06
CA ASP A 358 20.10 -4.17 5.59
C ASP A 358 18.83 -4.75 4.95
N SER A 359 17.80 -5.09 5.74
CA SER A 359 16.49 -5.48 5.24
C SER A 359 15.84 -4.31 4.52
N VAL A 360 15.48 -4.53 3.25
CA VAL A 360 14.97 -3.47 2.35
C VAL A 360 13.58 -3.82 1.85
N VAL A 361 13.35 -5.09 1.52
CA VAL A 361 12.04 -5.62 1.13
C VAL A 361 11.33 -6.12 2.37
N ILE A 362 10.25 -5.46 2.76
CA ILE A 362 9.52 -5.70 4.00
C ILE A 362 8.14 -6.26 3.69
N PHE A 363 7.92 -7.50 4.11
CA PHE A 363 6.62 -8.14 4.05
C PHE A 363 5.72 -7.69 5.20
N SER A 364 4.43 -7.61 4.93
CA SER A 364 3.42 -7.24 5.93
C SER A 364 2.05 -7.86 5.65
N GLY A 365 1.16 -7.80 6.64
CA GLY A 365 -0.14 -8.49 6.65
C GLY A 365 -1.34 -7.66 6.17
N GLU A 366 -1.15 -6.40 5.72
CA GLU A 366 -2.25 -5.54 5.25
C GLU A 366 -3.07 -6.19 4.12
N GLY A 367 -4.38 -5.89 4.12
CA GLY A 367 -5.35 -6.46 3.19
C GLY A 367 -6.08 -7.68 3.73
N SER A 368 -5.55 -8.34 4.77
CA SER A 368 -6.20 -9.51 5.37
C SER A 368 -7.54 -9.16 6.00
N ASP A 369 -7.60 -8.11 6.85
CA ASP A 369 -8.84 -7.73 7.55
C ASP A 369 -9.96 -7.33 6.58
N GLU A 370 -9.63 -6.60 5.52
CA GLU A 370 -10.57 -6.17 4.49
C GLU A 370 -11.09 -7.34 3.68
N LEU A 371 -10.21 -8.27 3.28
CA LEU A 371 -10.57 -9.44 2.48
C LEU A 371 -11.37 -10.49 3.28
N THR A 372 -10.97 -10.70 4.54
CA THR A 372 -11.44 -11.83 5.37
C THR A 372 -12.42 -11.42 6.46
N GLN A 373 -12.95 -10.19 6.39
CA GLN A 373 -13.96 -9.66 7.32
C GLN A 373 -13.46 -9.66 8.78
N GLY A 374 -12.20 -9.25 8.96
CA GLY A 374 -11.45 -9.36 10.21
C GLY A 374 -11.68 -8.26 11.24
N TYR A 375 -12.26 -7.13 10.85
CA TYR A 375 -12.57 -6.07 11.79
C TYR A 375 -13.72 -6.47 12.74
N ILE A 376 -13.61 -6.12 14.02
CA ILE A 376 -14.57 -6.50 15.06
C ILE A 376 -16.03 -6.10 14.72
N TYR A 377 -16.25 -5.03 13.96
CA TYR A 377 -17.59 -4.61 13.60
C TYR A 377 -18.29 -5.56 12.59
N PHE A 378 -17.56 -6.46 11.91
CA PHE A 378 -18.15 -7.51 11.07
C PHE A 378 -19.01 -8.50 11.84
N HIS A 379 -18.79 -8.68 13.15
CA HIS A 379 -19.71 -9.45 14.01
C HIS A 379 -21.13 -8.84 14.09
N LYS A 380 -21.30 -7.60 13.63
CA LYS A 380 -22.58 -6.88 13.60
C LYS A 380 -23.13 -6.69 12.18
N ALA A 381 -22.54 -7.34 11.19
CA ALA A 381 -23.09 -7.35 9.84
C ALA A 381 -24.53 -7.91 9.88
N PRO A 382 -25.52 -7.25 9.26
CA PRO A 382 -26.90 -7.73 9.26
C PRO A 382 -27.08 -9.05 8.49
N SER A 383 -26.26 -9.29 7.47
CA SER A 383 -26.26 -10.50 6.66
C SER A 383 -24.85 -10.83 6.11
N PRO A 384 -24.61 -12.06 5.64
CA PRO A 384 -23.40 -12.41 4.90
C PRO A 384 -23.16 -11.52 3.67
N GLU A 385 -24.22 -11.13 2.97
CA GLU A 385 -24.17 -10.26 1.79
C GLU A 385 -23.71 -8.84 2.16
N ASP A 386 -24.25 -8.27 3.24
CA ASP A 386 -23.81 -6.97 3.77
C ASP A 386 -22.32 -7.00 4.16
N SER A 387 -21.88 -8.12 4.73
CA SER A 387 -20.48 -8.36 5.08
C SER A 387 -19.57 -8.44 3.84
N ALA A 388 -20.05 -9.10 2.78
CA ALA A 388 -19.36 -9.17 1.51
C ALA A 388 -19.25 -7.80 0.81
N GLU A 389 -20.35 -7.03 0.76
CA GLU A 389 -20.35 -5.68 0.18
C GLU A 389 -19.38 -4.75 0.92
N GLU A 390 -19.36 -4.84 2.26
CA GLU A 390 -18.44 -4.04 3.05
C GLU A 390 -16.97 -4.42 2.81
N SER A 391 -16.66 -5.72 2.72
CA SER A 391 -15.33 -6.21 2.35
C SER A 391 -14.87 -5.62 1.00
N GLU A 392 -15.74 -5.60 -0.02
CA GLU A 392 -15.44 -5.00 -1.32
C GLU A 392 -15.23 -3.49 -1.25
N ARG A 393 -16.04 -2.79 -0.44
CA ARG A 393 -15.88 -1.35 -0.23
C ARG A 393 -14.53 -1.05 0.40
N LEU A 394 -14.16 -1.77 1.46
CA LEU A 394 -12.87 -1.61 2.12
C LEU A 394 -11.71 -1.87 1.15
N LEU A 395 -11.77 -2.95 0.36
CA LEU A 395 -10.75 -3.26 -0.65
C LEU A 395 -10.58 -2.15 -1.70
N LYS A 396 -11.68 -1.50 -2.11
CA LYS A 396 -11.64 -0.34 -3.04
C LYS A 396 -11.06 0.92 -2.39
N GLU A 397 -11.19 1.05 -1.07
CA GLU A 397 -10.75 2.24 -0.31
C GLU A 397 -9.39 2.04 0.37
N LEU A 398 -8.78 0.85 0.32
CA LEU A 398 -7.48 0.55 0.91
C LEU A 398 -6.43 1.63 0.63
N TYR A 399 -6.41 2.14 -0.61
CA TYR A 399 -5.46 3.16 -1.07
C TYR A 399 -5.57 4.53 -0.36
N LEU A 400 -6.65 4.76 0.40
CA LEU A 400 -6.87 5.95 1.23
C LEU A 400 -6.45 5.73 2.69
N PHE A 401 -6.38 4.47 3.15
CA PHE A 401 -6.22 4.09 4.55
C PHE A 401 -5.00 3.17 4.76
N ASP A 402 -5.21 1.87 4.96
CA ASP A 402 -4.17 0.92 5.35
C ASP A 402 -3.04 0.78 4.34
N VAL A 403 -3.35 0.75 3.04
CA VAL A 403 -2.33 0.72 1.99
C VAL A 403 -1.60 2.06 1.88
N LEU A 404 -2.29 3.20 2.11
CA LEU A 404 -1.65 4.50 2.18
C LEU A 404 -0.63 4.53 3.33
N ARG A 405 -1.05 4.15 4.54
CA ARG A 405 -0.17 4.03 5.71
C ARG A 405 1.03 3.14 5.39
N ALA A 406 0.77 1.93 4.90
CA ALA A 406 1.81 0.94 4.70
C ALA A 406 2.84 1.39 3.65
N ASP A 407 2.41 1.99 2.55
CA ASP A 407 3.35 2.53 1.55
C ASP A 407 4.10 3.75 2.09
N ARG A 408 3.41 4.76 2.60
CA ARG A 408 4.04 6.05 2.95
C ARG A 408 5.03 5.91 4.10
N THR A 409 4.70 5.14 5.13
CA THR A 409 5.57 4.99 6.31
C THR A 409 6.81 4.14 6.02
N THR A 410 6.70 3.10 5.18
CA THR A 410 7.87 2.32 4.75
C THR A 410 8.73 3.09 3.75
N ALA A 411 8.09 3.75 2.76
CA ALA A 411 8.79 4.52 1.74
C ALA A 411 9.45 5.79 2.31
N ALA A 412 8.93 6.38 3.39
CA ALA A 412 9.59 7.49 4.12
C ALA A 412 11.03 7.15 4.56
N HIS A 413 11.36 5.87 4.66
CA HIS A 413 12.68 5.39 5.05
C HIS A 413 13.38 4.54 3.98
N GLY A 414 12.91 4.62 2.73
CA GLY A 414 13.54 3.93 1.60
C GLY A 414 13.41 2.40 1.68
N LEU A 415 12.31 1.89 2.25
CA LEU A 415 11.98 0.48 2.28
C LEU A 415 10.90 0.15 1.25
N GLU A 416 10.82 -1.11 0.82
CA GLU A 416 9.77 -1.60 -0.07
C GLU A 416 8.76 -2.47 0.66
N LEU A 417 7.47 -2.14 0.54
CA LEU A 417 6.38 -2.95 1.07
C LEU A 417 5.96 -4.07 0.09
N ARG A 418 5.76 -5.28 0.62
CA ARG A 418 5.06 -6.40 -0.04
C ARG A 418 3.92 -6.93 0.83
N VAL A 419 2.72 -7.01 0.24
CA VAL A 419 1.46 -7.40 0.91
C VAL A 419 0.82 -8.60 0.19
N PRO A 420 1.13 -9.84 0.59
CA PRO A 420 0.66 -11.06 -0.10
C PRO A 420 -0.86 -11.28 0.02
N PHE A 421 -1.54 -10.73 1.03
CA PHE A 421 -3.00 -10.83 1.14
C PHE A 421 -3.75 -10.10 0.01
N LEU A 422 -3.10 -9.13 -0.65
CA LEU A 422 -3.65 -8.41 -1.80
C LEU A 422 -3.24 -9.01 -3.14
N ASP A 423 -2.79 -10.26 -3.15
CA ASP A 423 -2.49 -10.98 -4.38
C ASP A 423 -3.73 -11.22 -5.22
N HIS A 424 -3.67 -10.89 -6.51
CA HIS A 424 -4.82 -10.94 -7.40
C HIS A 424 -5.48 -12.33 -7.45
N ARG A 425 -4.71 -13.42 -7.43
CA ARG A 425 -5.27 -14.78 -7.48
C ARG A 425 -5.87 -15.17 -6.12
N PHE A 426 -5.19 -14.82 -5.03
CA PHE A 426 -5.68 -15.08 -3.68
C PHE A 426 -6.98 -14.33 -3.38
N THR A 427 -7.03 -13.03 -3.68
CA THR A 427 -8.21 -12.20 -3.44
C THR A 427 -9.39 -12.60 -4.32
N SER A 428 -9.19 -12.80 -5.63
CA SER A 428 -10.26 -13.25 -6.53
C SER A 428 -10.82 -14.60 -6.10
N TYR A 429 -9.97 -15.54 -5.67
CA TYR A 429 -10.44 -16.82 -5.13
C TYR A 429 -11.27 -16.63 -3.86
N TYR A 430 -10.71 -15.94 -2.85
CA TYR A 430 -11.39 -15.76 -1.57
C TYR A 430 -12.73 -15.02 -1.75
N LEU A 431 -12.79 -13.99 -2.61
CA LEU A 431 -14.02 -13.25 -2.89
C LEU A 431 -15.06 -14.04 -3.70
N SER A 432 -14.66 -15.10 -4.40
CA SER A 432 -15.58 -15.98 -5.13
C SER A 432 -16.27 -17.02 -4.24
N LEU A 433 -15.79 -17.20 -3.00
CA LEU A 433 -16.41 -18.09 -2.02
C LEU A 433 -17.82 -17.60 -1.62
N PRO A 434 -18.78 -18.51 -1.34
CA PRO A 434 -20.06 -18.17 -0.76
C PRO A 434 -19.91 -17.26 0.47
N ALA A 435 -20.74 -16.23 0.57
CA ALA A 435 -20.60 -15.21 1.60
C ALA A 435 -20.66 -15.79 3.02
N GLU A 436 -21.47 -16.84 3.22
CA GLU A 436 -21.66 -17.57 4.47
C GLU A 436 -20.41 -18.32 4.92
N MET A 437 -19.49 -18.66 4.01
CA MET A 437 -18.22 -19.28 4.38
C MET A 437 -17.21 -18.27 4.93
N ARG A 438 -17.40 -16.98 4.64
CA ARG A 438 -16.43 -15.92 4.97
C ARG A 438 -16.74 -15.19 6.27
N ILE A 439 -17.98 -15.25 6.75
CA ILE A 439 -18.39 -14.56 7.97
C ILE A 439 -17.68 -15.10 9.20
N PRO A 440 -17.50 -14.27 10.25
CA PRO A 440 -17.06 -14.74 11.56
C PRO A 440 -17.93 -15.90 12.07
N LYS A 441 -17.30 -16.90 12.69
CA LYS A 441 -17.97 -18.09 13.24
C LYS A 441 -17.47 -18.38 14.64
N ASN A 442 -18.31 -18.92 15.51
CA ASN A 442 -17.96 -19.25 16.89
C ASN A 442 -17.36 -18.07 17.68
N GLY A 443 -17.82 -16.85 17.41
CA GLY A 443 -17.34 -15.65 18.09
C GLY A 443 -15.93 -15.19 17.69
N ILE A 444 -15.32 -15.78 16.66
CA ILE A 444 -14.01 -15.38 16.17
C ILE A 444 -14.04 -14.99 14.68
N GLU A 445 -13.40 -13.87 14.38
CA GLU A 445 -13.17 -13.37 13.04
C GLU A 445 -12.14 -14.20 12.26
N LYS A 446 -12.17 -14.12 10.94
CA LYS A 446 -11.25 -14.84 10.04
C LYS A 446 -11.25 -16.36 10.26
N TYR A 447 -12.38 -16.92 10.71
CA TYR A 447 -12.47 -18.33 11.10
C TYR A 447 -11.96 -19.27 9.99
N LEU A 448 -12.42 -19.07 8.74
CA LEU A 448 -11.99 -19.87 7.59
C LEU A 448 -10.48 -19.78 7.33
N LEU A 449 -9.88 -18.60 7.47
CA LEU A 449 -8.44 -18.42 7.32
C LEU A 449 -7.68 -19.19 8.41
N ARG A 450 -8.14 -19.11 9.67
CA ARG A 450 -7.53 -19.82 10.80
C ARG A 450 -7.59 -21.34 10.60
N GLU A 451 -8.78 -21.86 10.27
CA GLU A 451 -9.00 -23.28 10.00
C GLU A 451 -8.13 -23.77 8.83
N SER A 452 -7.93 -22.93 7.80
CA SER A 452 -7.09 -23.27 6.65
C SER A 452 -5.63 -23.53 7.03
N PHE A 453 -5.13 -23.01 8.15
CA PHE A 453 -3.74 -23.19 8.59
C PHE A 453 -3.59 -24.00 9.89
N GLU A 454 -4.68 -24.55 10.45
CA GLU A 454 -4.64 -25.25 11.74
C GLU A 454 -3.73 -26.47 11.76
N ASP A 455 -3.78 -27.29 10.71
CA ASP A 455 -2.99 -28.53 10.62
C ASP A 455 -1.55 -28.30 10.10
N SER A 456 -1.17 -27.05 9.83
CA SER A 456 0.13 -26.73 9.23
C SER A 456 1.29 -26.68 10.22
N ASN A 457 0.99 -26.57 11.53
CA ASN A 457 1.96 -26.26 12.59
C ASN A 457 2.83 -25.00 12.31
N LEU A 458 2.39 -24.11 11.41
CA LEU A 458 3.11 -22.88 11.08
C LEU A 458 3.15 -21.89 12.25
N LEU A 459 2.12 -21.91 13.10
CA LEU A 459 1.96 -21.00 14.24
C LEU A 459 1.59 -21.77 15.51
N PRO A 460 1.96 -21.26 16.70
CA PRO A 460 1.38 -21.73 17.96
C PRO A 460 -0.14 -21.59 17.94
N LYS A 461 -0.88 -22.60 18.44
CA LYS A 461 -2.36 -22.60 18.45
C LYS A 461 -2.94 -21.35 19.13
N GLU A 462 -2.31 -20.89 20.20
CA GLU A 462 -2.70 -19.67 20.91
C GLU A 462 -2.58 -18.39 20.09
N ILE A 463 -1.68 -18.33 19.10
CA ILE A 463 -1.59 -17.22 18.14
C ILE A 463 -2.59 -17.41 17.02
N LEU A 464 -2.69 -18.63 16.48
CA LEU A 464 -3.61 -18.98 15.40
C LEU A 464 -5.07 -18.68 15.77
N TRP A 465 -5.44 -18.80 17.04
CA TRP A 465 -6.79 -18.53 17.55
C TRP A 465 -6.88 -17.27 18.43
N ARG A 466 -5.85 -16.41 18.42
CA ARG A 466 -5.89 -15.11 19.14
C ARG A 466 -6.91 -14.17 18.48
N PRO A 467 -7.85 -13.58 19.25
CA PRO A 467 -8.76 -12.55 18.74
C PRO A 467 -8.04 -11.32 18.19
N LYS A 468 -8.68 -10.61 17.26
CA LYS A 468 -8.13 -9.42 16.63
C LYS A 468 -7.87 -8.32 17.64
N GLU A 469 -6.65 -7.80 17.61
CA GLU A 469 -6.25 -6.57 18.27
C GLU A 469 -5.88 -5.51 17.22
N ALA A 470 -6.36 -4.28 17.38
CA ALA A 470 -6.03 -3.18 16.47
C ALA A 470 -4.57 -2.73 16.67
N PHE A 471 -3.86 -2.40 15.59
CA PHE A 471 -2.41 -2.13 15.65
C PHE A 471 -2.06 -1.01 16.62
N SER A 472 -2.72 0.16 16.54
CA SER A 472 -2.47 1.28 17.45
C SER A 472 -2.74 0.95 18.93
N ASP A 473 -3.52 -0.10 19.20
CA ASP A 473 -3.86 -0.53 20.55
C ASP A 473 -2.84 -1.55 21.08
N GLY A 474 -2.47 -2.54 20.28
CA GLY A 474 -1.55 -3.63 20.65
C GLY A 474 -0.11 -3.18 20.87
N ILE A 475 0.27 -2.02 20.32
CA ILE A 475 1.60 -1.42 20.51
C ILE A 475 1.75 -0.64 21.82
N THR A 476 0.76 -0.62 22.72
CA THR A 476 0.84 0.13 24.00
C THR A 476 0.60 -0.72 25.23
N SER A 477 0.95 -0.18 26.40
CA SER A 477 0.71 -0.85 27.68
C SER A 477 -0.78 -1.09 27.90
N VAL A 478 -1.11 -2.25 28.48
CA VAL A 478 -2.47 -2.57 28.94
C VAL A 478 -2.99 -1.51 29.93
N LYS A 479 -2.09 -0.85 30.68
CA LYS A 479 -2.44 0.16 31.68
C LYS A 479 -2.84 1.51 31.08
N LYS A 480 -2.22 1.92 29.97
CA LYS A 480 -2.48 3.21 29.32
C LYS A 480 -2.30 3.09 27.81
N SER A 481 -3.40 3.27 27.10
CA SER A 481 -3.45 3.15 25.64
C SER A 481 -2.77 4.30 24.91
N TRP A 482 -2.35 4.07 23.67
CA TRP A 482 -1.88 5.13 22.79
C TRP A 482 -2.89 6.28 22.67
N PHE A 483 -4.16 5.92 22.50
CA PHE A 483 -5.26 6.86 22.49
C PHE A 483 -5.27 7.76 23.74
N SER A 484 -5.21 7.17 24.94
CA SER A 484 -5.20 7.95 26.19
C SER A 484 -3.99 8.88 26.30
N ILE A 485 -2.82 8.43 25.86
CA ILE A 485 -1.59 9.24 25.85
C ILE A 485 -1.73 10.42 24.88
N LEU A 486 -2.30 10.18 23.70
CA LEU A 486 -2.58 11.22 22.72
C LEU A 486 -3.59 12.23 23.24
N GLN A 487 -4.68 11.79 23.88
CA GLN A 487 -5.70 12.69 24.43
C GLN A 487 -5.09 13.64 25.48
N ASP A 488 -4.29 13.13 26.41
CA ASP A 488 -3.65 13.96 27.45
C ASP A 488 -2.78 15.09 26.86
N TYR A 489 -2.14 14.84 25.71
CA TYR A 489 -1.35 15.82 24.99
C TYR A 489 -2.24 16.78 24.18
N ILE A 490 -3.21 16.24 23.44
CA ILE A 490 -4.07 16.99 22.51
C ILE A 490 -5.05 17.92 23.24
N ASP A 491 -5.55 17.52 24.41
CA ASP A 491 -6.41 18.36 25.24
C ASP A 491 -5.73 19.67 25.67
N GLN A 492 -4.40 19.71 25.67
CA GLN A 492 -3.61 20.91 25.93
C GLN A 492 -3.38 21.77 24.67
N GLN A 493 -3.60 21.20 23.48
CA GLN A 493 -3.38 21.86 22.18
C GLN A 493 -4.67 22.40 21.54
N VAL A 494 -5.80 21.76 21.82
CA VAL A 494 -7.11 22.09 21.22
C VAL A 494 -8.14 22.28 22.33
N ASP A 495 -8.61 23.52 22.50
CA ASP A 495 -9.71 23.83 23.41
C ASP A 495 -11.09 23.52 22.78
N ASP A 496 -12.13 23.50 23.61
CA ASP A 496 -13.49 23.16 23.18
C ASP A 496 -14.05 24.22 22.20
N LEU A 497 -13.66 25.48 22.33
CA LEU A 497 -14.12 26.58 21.47
C LEU A 497 -13.59 26.42 20.03
N LEU A 498 -12.35 25.95 19.86
CA LEU A 498 -11.78 25.62 18.56
C LEU A 498 -12.58 24.50 17.89
N LEU A 499 -12.96 23.47 18.65
CA LEU A 499 -13.74 22.35 18.13
C LEU A 499 -15.17 22.76 17.77
N GLU A 500 -15.82 23.61 18.56
CA GLU A 500 -17.14 24.17 18.24
C GLU A 500 -17.14 24.92 16.90
N LYS A 501 -16.06 25.64 16.60
CA LYS A 501 -15.87 26.39 15.34
C LYS A 501 -15.26 25.56 14.22
N ALA A 502 -15.09 24.24 14.41
CA ALA A 502 -14.45 23.36 13.42
C ALA A 502 -15.15 23.37 12.06
N ALA A 503 -16.49 23.36 12.04
CA ALA A 503 -17.26 23.36 10.80
C ALA A 503 -17.15 24.68 10.01
N GLU A 504 -16.93 25.80 10.70
CA GLU A 504 -16.69 27.10 10.06
C GLU A 504 -15.30 27.16 9.43
N LYS A 505 -14.28 26.68 10.17
CA LYS A 505 -12.88 26.72 9.72
C LYS A 505 -12.56 25.64 8.67
N TYR A 506 -13.13 24.46 8.83
CA TYR A 506 -12.89 23.28 7.99
C TYR A 506 -14.22 22.75 7.44
N PRO A 507 -14.83 23.43 6.46
CA PRO A 507 -16.17 23.08 5.96
C PRO A 507 -16.21 21.71 5.27
N PHE A 508 -15.09 21.26 4.68
CA PHE A 508 -14.96 19.92 4.11
C PHE A 508 -14.42 18.94 5.15
N ASN A 509 -15.17 17.87 5.42
CA ASN A 509 -14.85 16.86 6.43
C ASN A 509 -14.49 17.48 7.80
N PRO A 510 -15.42 18.25 8.41
CA PRO A 510 -15.15 18.94 9.65
C PRO A 510 -14.77 17.95 10.75
N PRO A 511 -13.66 18.19 11.48
CA PRO A 511 -13.26 17.33 12.58
C PRO A 511 -14.31 17.34 13.68
N LYS A 512 -14.58 16.15 14.25
CA LYS A 512 -15.62 15.93 15.27
C LYS A 512 -15.05 15.68 16.67
N THR A 513 -13.74 15.59 16.76
CA THR A 513 -12.99 15.36 18.01
C THR A 513 -11.78 16.30 18.04
N LYS A 514 -11.26 16.60 19.22
CA LYS A 514 -10.03 17.40 19.37
C LYS A 514 -8.85 16.76 18.64
N GLU A 515 -8.77 15.43 18.62
CA GLU A 515 -7.74 14.71 17.89
C GLU A 515 -7.85 14.87 16.37
N SER A 516 -9.04 14.69 15.79
CA SER A 516 -9.21 14.96 14.35
C SER A 516 -8.95 16.43 14.02
N TYR A 517 -9.25 17.35 14.94
CA TYR A 517 -8.93 18.76 14.78
C TYR A 517 -7.43 19.01 14.76
N TYR A 518 -6.69 18.44 15.72
CA TYR A 518 -5.24 18.54 15.80
C TYR A 518 -4.54 17.98 14.55
N TYR A 519 -4.94 16.78 14.11
CA TYR A 519 -4.41 16.20 12.87
C TYR A 519 -4.75 17.04 11.64
N ARG A 520 -5.97 17.58 11.57
CA ARG A 520 -6.37 18.48 10.49
C ARG A 520 -5.56 19.77 10.49
N GLN A 521 -5.22 20.35 11.64
CA GLN A 521 -4.37 21.53 11.73
C GLN A 521 -2.97 21.27 11.17
N ILE A 522 -2.35 20.13 11.53
CA ILE A 522 -1.04 19.75 11.00
C ILE A 522 -1.13 19.49 9.50
N PHE A 523 -2.17 18.79 9.04
CA PHE A 523 -2.38 18.55 7.62
C PHE A 523 -2.47 19.86 6.83
N GLU A 524 -3.30 20.82 7.27
CA GLU A 524 -3.47 22.12 6.60
C GLU A 524 -2.22 23.02 6.69
N LYS A 525 -1.35 22.80 7.69
CA LYS A 525 -0.03 23.45 7.77
C LYS A 525 0.88 23.01 6.61
N HIS A 526 0.87 21.73 6.24
CA HIS A 526 1.72 21.20 5.16
C HIS A 526 1.05 21.23 3.78
N TYR A 527 -0.26 21.05 3.74
CA TYR A 527 -1.07 20.86 2.53
C TYR A 527 -2.31 21.76 2.55
N PRO A 528 -2.13 23.10 2.58
CA PRO A 528 -3.24 24.03 2.72
C PRO A 528 -4.27 23.86 1.59
N GLY A 529 -5.54 23.67 1.96
CA GLY A 529 -6.66 23.54 1.02
C GLY A 529 -6.74 22.20 0.30
N GLN A 530 -5.92 21.21 0.67
CA GLN A 530 -5.86 19.91 -0.02
C GLN A 530 -6.70 18.82 0.67
N SER A 531 -7.64 19.20 1.54
CA SER A 531 -8.40 18.23 2.35
C SER A 531 -9.24 17.25 1.52
N SER A 532 -9.55 17.59 0.27
CA SER A 532 -10.33 16.73 -0.64
C SER A 532 -9.62 15.44 -1.04
N TRP A 533 -8.32 15.28 -0.77
CA TRP A 533 -7.61 14.00 -0.97
C TRP A 533 -8.18 12.88 -0.09
N LEU A 534 -8.75 13.23 1.07
CA LEU A 534 -9.48 12.30 1.92
C LEU A 534 -10.99 12.57 1.79
N PRO A 535 -11.75 11.75 1.05
CA PRO A 535 -13.19 11.98 0.85
C PRO A 535 -14.00 11.77 2.14
N HIS A 536 -13.56 10.91 3.04
CA HIS A 536 -14.22 10.63 4.33
C HIS A 536 -13.22 10.06 5.35
N TYR A 537 -13.53 10.22 6.64
CA TYR A 537 -12.83 9.49 7.71
C TYR A 537 -13.17 8.01 7.65
N TRP A 538 -12.21 7.14 7.97
CA TRP A 538 -12.46 5.72 8.17
C TRP A 538 -13.37 5.55 9.38
N MET A 539 -14.50 4.84 9.24
CA MET A 539 -15.45 4.59 10.33
C MET A 539 -16.04 3.19 10.21
N PRO A 540 -16.23 2.46 11.33
CA PRO A 540 -16.86 1.14 11.31
C PRO A 540 -18.34 1.24 10.93
N ARG A 541 -18.83 0.31 10.10
CA ARG A 541 -20.26 0.18 9.77
C ARG A 541 -21.06 -0.50 10.89
N TRP A 542 -22.38 -0.33 10.82
CA TRP A 542 -23.40 -0.93 11.71
C TRP A 542 -23.28 -0.56 13.19
N ILE A 543 -22.41 0.40 13.50
CA ILE A 543 -22.21 0.90 14.85
C ILE A 543 -22.32 2.43 14.83
N LYS A 544 -23.08 2.98 15.78
CA LYS A 544 -23.09 4.42 16.05
C LYS A 544 -21.81 4.81 16.79
N ALA A 545 -20.72 4.96 16.06
CA ALA A 545 -19.43 5.41 16.58
C ALA A 545 -19.14 6.85 16.16
N THR A 546 -18.57 7.64 17.07
CA THR A 546 -18.07 9.00 16.80
C THR A 546 -16.55 9.06 16.68
N ASP A 547 -15.86 8.01 17.14
CA ASP A 547 -14.43 7.76 16.98
C ASP A 547 -14.25 6.35 16.37
N PRO A 548 -13.28 6.17 15.46
CA PRO A 548 -13.08 4.88 14.81
C PRO A 548 -12.43 3.80 15.70
N SER A 549 -11.97 4.14 16.91
CA SER A 549 -11.36 3.18 17.83
C SER A 549 -12.33 2.08 18.23
N ALA A 550 -11.89 0.84 18.07
CA ALA A 550 -12.58 -0.35 18.55
C ALA A 550 -12.81 -0.32 20.08
N ARG A 551 -12.05 0.46 20.86
CA ARG A 551 -12.23 0.60 22.32
C ARG A 551 -13.50 1.33 22.72
N THR A 552 -14.08 2.13 21.83
CA THR A 552 -15.39 2.75 22.08
C THR A 552 -16.54 1.73 21.94
N LEU A 553 -16.25 0.53 21.44
CA LEU A 553 -17.23 -0.53 21.22
C LEU A 553 -17.43 -1.38 22.48
N LYS A 554 -18.70 -1.55 22.90
CA LYS A 554 -19.06 -2.34 24.11
C LYS A 554 -18.49 -3.77 24.13
N HIS A 555 -18.29 -4.42 22.97
CA HIS A 555 -17.76 -5.79 22.88
C HIS A 555 -16.25 -5.91 23.08
N TYR A 556 -15.49 -4.81 22.99
CA TYR A 556 -14.04 -4.87 23.28
C TYR A 556 -13.78 -5.07 24.78
N LYS A 557 -14.74 -4.70 25.64
CA LYS A 557 -14.64 -4.87 27.10
C LYS A 557 -14.85 -6.32 27.55
N SER A 558 -15.59 -7.15 26.82
CA SER A 558 -15.88 -8.53 27.24
C SER A 558 -14.72 -9.49 26.97
N ALA A 559 -13.86 -9.23 25.97
CA ALA A 559 -12.72 -10.11 25.65
C ALA A 559 -11.46 -9.83 26.50
N ALA A 560 -11.41 -8.68 27.19
CA ALA A 560 -10.26 -8.28 28.02
C ALA A 560 -10.44 -8.59 29.52
N GLN A 561 -11.55 -9.24 29.90
CA GLN A 561 -11.91 -9.51 31.30
C GLN A 561 -12.17 -11.00 31.62
N GLU A 562 -11.91 -11.92 30.68
CA GLU A 562 -11.93 -13.36 30.95
C GLU A 562 -10.54 -13.99 30.89
#